data_AF-A0A8K0E4A7-F1
#
_entry.id   AF-A0A8K0E4A7-F1
#
_cell.length_a   1.000
_cell.length_b   1.000
_cell.length_c   1.000
_cell.angle_alpha   90.00
_cell.angle_beta   90.00
_cell.angle_gamma   90.00
#
_symmetry.space_group_name_H-M   'P 1'
#
loop_
_entity.id
_entity.type
_entity.pdbx_description
1 polymer ?
#
loop_
_entity_poly.entity_id
_entity_poly.type
_entity_poly.pdbx_seq_one_letter_code
_entity_poly.pdbx_strand_id
1 'polypeptide(L)'
;MLQTESYLFYRKTSRCRRALATSLVLCLLLACCLLGGFLNRCRGGYVDFGSMMGYWPAHVTSRLIVAVPTGLVVWLASQNFRAGLSVCLMTWFSLYVGWGPYMSMGEDTAGYNSRSGVFDWALGRQMQNWSYPRRVVRDYTGMSLRGLIWTTPQGYVLYHLGLGWCPSLSGSLMGLVYFAGNYGNTPLCKSAACSEYLWGIWVWLVLLTSSLYGAVTRARSTYPDVHPESSGVPQPSSKLESTFSKVVFELFHFVFGLILGSSTCYYALVEQEDWKNKGQTFFGLFTGFGFLVSTQFLHLGMLKKKRERSAHVHGQAPVEDAESTTLLLSPSPVTDEVVTPHPTSRKIYEFFEINVELSVFKWLHLLLGVVSFLGTIVAFVLTIMTLVWNIHTPRFLEDTADICNCTFSGI
;
A
#
# COMPACT_ATOMS: atom_id res chain seq x y z
N MET A 1 1.76 -54.14 10.36
CA MET A 1 1.58 -53.44 11.65
C MET A 1 2.72 -52.45 11.93
N LEU A 2 3.99 -52.89 11.96
CA LEU A 2 5.15 -52.01 12.24
C LEU A 2 5.34 -50.82 11.26
N GLN A 3 5.11 -51.01 9.96
CA GLN A 3 5.15 -49.91 8.98
C GLN A 3 4.06 -48.85 9.22
N THR A 4 2.87 -49.27 9.64
CA THR A 4 1.72 -48.39 9.87
C THR A 4 1.94 -47.51 11.12
N GLU A 5 2.53 -48.08 12.18
CA GLU A 5 2.88 -47.34 13.40
C GLU A 5 4.04 -46.37 13.19
N SER A 6 5.05 -46.77 12.42
CA SER A 6 6.17 -45.91 12.05
C SER A 6 5.72 -44.72 11.19
N TYR A 7 4.78 -44.94 10.27
CA TYR A 7 4.19 -43.88 9.46
C TYR A 7 3.35 -42.91 10.31
N LEU A 8 2.53 -43.42 11.23
CA LEU A 8 1.73 -42.58 12.14
C LEU A 8 2.61 -41.75 13.08
N PHE A 9 3.67 -42.34 13.63
CA PHE A 9 4.65 -41.64 14.47
C PHE A 9 5.37 -40.54 13.67
N TYR A 10 5.88 -40.85 12.48
CA TYR A 10 6.52 -39.87 11.60
C TYR A 10 5.58 -38.71 11.24
N ARG A 11 4.31 -39.01 10.93
CA ARG A 11 3.29 -37.99 10.62
C ARG A 11 2.99 -37.10 11.83
N LYS A 12 2.91 -37.66 13.04
CA LYS A 12 2.68 -36.90 14.28
C LYS A 12 3.86 -35.98 14.61
N THR A 13 5.09 -36.51 14.54
CA THR A 13 6.33 -35.75 14.79
C THR A 13 6.53 -34.64 13.75
N SER A 14 6.21 -34.91 12.48
CA SER A 14 6.22 -33.90 11.41
C SER A 14 5.20 -32.78 11.65
N ARG A 15 3.98 -33.10 12.11
CA ARG A 15 2.97 -32.10 12.46
C ARG A 15 3.40 -31.22 13.65
N CYS A 16 3.91 -31.81 14.73
CA CYS A 16 4.40 -31.04 15.88
C CYS A 16 5.53 -30.08 15.50
N ARG A 17 6.50 -30.54 14.70
CA ARG A 17 7.59 -29.69 14.17
C ARG A 17 7.04 -28.55 13.31
N ARG A 18 6.06 -28.83 12.44
CA ARG A 18 5.42 -27.81 11.60
C ARG A 18 4.66 -26.77 12.41
N ALA A 19 3.91 -27.19 13.42
CA ALA A 19 3.17 -26.30 14.30
C ALA A 19 4.12 -25.38 15.10
N LEU A 20 5.22 -25.92 15.63
CA LEU A 20 6.23 -25.15 16.35
C LEU A 20 6.91 -24.10 15.46
N ALA A 21 7.37 -24.49 14.27
CA ALA A 21 8.00 -23.56 13.34
C ALA A 21 7.01 -22.50 12.82
N THR A 22 5.75 -22.88 12.54
CA THR A 22 4.70 -21.91 12.20
C THR A 22 4.47 -20.90 13.32
N SER A 23 4.39 -21.37 14.56
CA SER A 23 4.22 -20.52 15.75
C SER A 23 5.41 -19.56 15.90
N LEU A 24 6.64 -20.04 15.71
CA LEU A 24 7.84 -19.21 15.76
C LEU A 24 7.81 -18.11 14.68
N VAL A 25 7.44 -18.44 13.44
CA VAL A 25 7.33 -17.45 12.36
C VAL A 25 6.24 -16.43 12.66
N LEU A 26 5.10 -16.84 13.21
CA LEU A 26 4.04 -15.91 13.62
C LEU A 26 4.48 -15.00 14.78
N CYS A 27 5.23 -15.52 15.75
CA CYS A 27 5.82 -14.70 16.83
C CYS A 27 6.81 -13.68 16.28
N LEU A 28 7.68 -14.08 15.35
CA LEU A 28 8.63 -13.17 14.69
C LEU A 28 7.89 -12.11 13.85
N LEU A 29 6.86 -12.52 13.11
CA LEU A 29 5.98 -11.60 12.37
C LEU A 29 5.37 -10.57 13.31
N LEU A 30 4.78 -11.01 14.43
CA LEU A 30 4.21 -10.12 15.43
C LEU A 30 5.25 -9.16 16.00
N ALA A 31 6.42 -9.66 16.40
CA ALA A 31 7.51 -8.84 16.92
C ALA A 31 7.94 -7.76 15.92
N CYS A 32 8.07 -8.11 14.64
CA CYS A 32 8.34 -7.13 13.58
C CYS A 32 7.21 -6.12 13.46
N CYS A 33 5.94 -6.52 13.53
CA CYS A 33 4.81 -5.59 13.45
C CYS A 33 4.80 -4.61 14.63
N LEU A 34 5.06 -5.08 15.85
CA LEU A 34 5.19 -4.24 17.04
C LEU A 34 6.33 -3.23 16.90
N LEU A 35 7.46 -3.65 16.34
CA LEU A 35 8.57 -2.76 15.99
C LEU A 35 8.15 -1.72 14.95
N GLY A 36 7.40 -2.12 13.91
CA GLY A 36 6.84 -1.20 12.93
C GLY A 36 5.93 -0.13 13.55
N GLY A 37 5.10 -0.54 14.51
CA GLY A 37 4.31 0.37 15.34
C GLY A 37 5.19 1.36 16.09
N PHE A 38 6.23 0.87 16.77
CA PHE A 38 7.16 1.70 17.52
C PHE A 38 7.87 2.71 16.62
N LEU A 39 8.39 2.28 15.46
CA LEU A 39 9.05 3.15 14.50
C LEU A 39 8.10 4.23 13.96
N ASN A 40 6.85 3.87 13.61
CA ASN A 40 5.88 4.86 13.16
C ASN A 40 5.49 5.85 14.28
N ARG A 41 5.45 5.39 15.53
CA ARG A 41 5.25 6.26 16.69
C ARG A 41 6.42 7.21 16.90
N CYS A 42 7.67 6.73 16.78
CA CYS A 42 8.88 7.54 16.88
C CYS A 42 8.88 8.66 15.84
N ARG A 43 8.45 8.35 14.61
CA ARG A 43 8.24 9.36 13.55
C ARG A 43 7.23 10.43 13.96
N GLY A 44 6.15 10.05 14.65
CA GLY A 44 5.11 10.96 15.15
C GLY A 44 5.49 11.76 16.40
N GLY A 45 6.75 11.81 16.82
CA GLY A 45 7.21 12.67 17.92
C GLY A 45 7.33 11.98 19.28
N TYR A 46 8.01 10.84 19.34
CA TYR A 46 8.49 10.28 20.63
C TYR A 46 9.76 10.98 21.13
N VAL A 47 10.55 11.52 20.20
CA VAL A 47 11.78 12.28 20.46
C VAL A 47 11.59 13.67 19.87
N ASP A 48 11.86 14.70 20.66
CA ASP A 48 11.83 16.09 20.19
C ASP A 48 13.07 16.40 19.34
N PHE A 49 13.08 15.85 18.12
CA PHE A 49 14.13 16.12 17.14
C PHE A 49 14.14 17.59 16.70
N GLY A 50 13.02 18.31 16.86
CA GLY A 50 12.87 19.70 16.45
C GLY A 50 13.77 20.62 17.25
N SER A 51 13.83 20.43 18.58
CA SER A 51 14.74 21.18 19.45
C SER A 51 16.22 20.80 19.24
N MET A 52 16.50 19.58 18.77
CA MET A 52 17.88 19.07 18.61
C MET A 52 18.54 19.40 17.26
N MET A 53 17.79 19.34 16.15
CA MET A 53 18.38 19.35 14.79
C MET A 53 17.70 20.34 13.84
N GLY A 54 16.74 21.13 14.31
CA GLY A 54 15.94 22.03 13.49
C GLY A 54 14.88 21.30 12.65
N TYR A 55 13.97 22.08 12.05
CA TYR A 55 12.74 21.58 11.42
C TYR A 55 12.97 20.55 10.30
N TRP A 56 13.81 20.87 9.31
CA TRP A 56 14.00 20.01 8.13
C TRP A 56 14.75 18.71 8.45
N PRO A 57 15.89 18.72 9.15
CA PRO A 57 16.59 17.50 9.54
C PRO A 57 15.72 16.60 10.44
N ALA A 58 14.93 17.16 11.35
CA ALA A 58 13.99 16.40 12.17
C ALA A 58 12.98 15.62 11.31
N HIS A 59 12.41 16.24 10.27
CA HIS A 59 11.47 15.59 9.37
C HIS A 59 12.11 14.56 8.44
N VAL A 60 13.32 14.81 7.95
CA VAL A 60 14.04 13.83 7.13
C VAL A 60 14.39 12.60 7.98
N THR A 61 15.00 12.81 9.14
CA THR A 61 15.42 11.73 10.05
C THR A 61 14.23 10.91 10.53
N SER A 62 13.16 11.55 11.01
CA SER A 62 11.96 10.85 11.48
C SER A 62 11.33 9.95 10.40
N ARG A 63 11.36 10.35 9.14
CA ARG A 63 10.86 9.51 8.04
C ARG A 63 11.81 8.39 7.68
N LEU A 64 13.12 8.63 7.66
CA LEU A 64 14.12 7.59 7.39
C LEU A 64 14.08 6.46 8.42
N ILE A 65 13.79 6.79 9.70
CA ILE A 65 13.59 5.82 10.79
C ILE A 65 12.51 4.79 10.45
N VAL A 66 11.48 5.16 9.68
CA VAL A 66 10.42 4.23 9.27
C VAL A 66 10.72 3.65 7.88
N ALA A 67 11.10 4.49 6.93
CA ALA A 67 11.25 4.12 5.53
C ALA A 67 12.35 3.08 5.30
N VAL A 68 13.54 3.27 5.89
CA VAL A 68 14.69 2.37 5.67
C VAL A 68 14.42 0.99 6.26
N PRO A 69 13.98 0.83 7.52
CA PRO A 69 13.63 -0.49 8.06
C PRO A 69 12.47 -1.13 7.30
N THR A 70 11.45 -0.38 6.90
CA THR A 70 10.32 -0.93 6.14
C THR A 70 10.79 -1.49 4.79
N GLY A 71 11.63 -0.75 4.06
CA GLY A 71 12.20 -1.21 2.80
C GLY A 71 13.14 -2.42 2.96
N LEU A 72 14.00 -2.40 3.98
CA LEU A 72 14.90 -3.52 4.30
C LEU A 72 14.11 -4.79 4.63
N VAL A 73 13.07 -4.68 5.46
CA VAL A 73 12.22 -5.81 5.84
C VAL A 73 11.49 -6.39 4.62
N VAL A 74 10.96 -5.54 3.73
CA VAL A 74 10.34 -6.01 2.48
C VAL A 74 11.37 -6.66 1.55
N TRP A 75 12.58 -6.09 1.43
CA TRP A 75 13.65 -6.71 0.66
C TRP A 75 14.00 -8.09 1.20
N LEU A 76 14.22 -8.24 2.50
CA LEU A 76 14.57 -9.50 3.14
C LEU A 76 13.42 -10.52 3.05
N ALA A 77 12.18 -10.10 3.27
CA ALA A 77 11.02 -11.01 3.22
C ALA A 77 10.73 -11.47 1.78
N SER A 78 10.84 -10.57 0.80
CA SER A 78 10.56 -10.87 -0.61
C SER A 78 11.78 -11.38 -1.39
N GLN A 79 12.99 -11.28 -0.83
CA GLN A 79 14.26 -11.51 -1.53
C GLN A 79 14.35 -10.71 -2.85
N ASN A 80 13.77 -9.51 -2.88
CA ASN A 80 13.72 -8.64 -4.06
C ASN A 80 14.13 -7.21 -3.68
N PHE A 81 15.33 -6.78 -4.08
CA PHE A 81 15.84 -5.44 -3.75
C PHE A 81 14.96 -4.33 -4.33
N ARG A 82 14.38 -4.54 -5.53
CA ARG A 82 13.53 -3.54 -6.19
C ARG A 82 12.25 -3.31 -5.40
N ALA A 83 11.68 -4.37 -4.82
CA ALA A 83 10.53 -4.27 -3.94
C ALA A 83 10.87 -3.44 -2.70
N GLY A 84 11.97 -3.77 -2.02
CA GLY A 84 12.40 -3.05 -0.82
C GLY A 84 12.75 -1.58 -1.07
N LEU A 85 13.48 -1.29 -2.16
CA LEU A 85 13.81 0.09 -2.55
C LEU A 85 12.54 0.90 -2.86
N SER A 86 11.59 0.31 -3.60
CA SER A 86 10.32 0.97 -3.92
C SER A 86 9.53 1.30 -2.66
N VAL A 87 9.42 0.35 -1.72
CA VAL A 87 8.73 0.59 -0.44
C VAL A 87 9.45 1.62 0.42
N CYS A 88 10.79 1.61 0.46
CA CYS A 88 11.59 2.62 1.15
C CYS A 88 11.28 4.02 0.63
N LEU A 89 11.45 4.23 -0.68
CA LEU A 89 11.22 5.53 -1.31
C LEU A 89 9.77 5.99 -1.17
N MET A 90 8.81 5.11 -1.41
CA MET A 90 7.39 5.44 -1.26
C MET A 90 7.02 5.76 0.18
N THR A 91 7.53 5.02 1.16
CA THR A 91 7.31 5.34 2.58
C THR A 91 7.94 6.69 2.95
N TRP A 92 9.14 6.96 2.44
CA TRP A 92 9.81 8.24 2.68
C TRP A 92 9.03 9.42 2.10
N PHE A 93 8.55 9.29 0.85
CA PHE A 93 7.85 10.34 0.13
C PHE A 93 6.36 10.43 0.45
N SER A 94 5.75 9.41 1.02
CA SER A 94 4.35 9.50 1.41
C SER A 94 4.20 10.18 2.76
N LEU A 95 5.12 9.98 3.73
CA LEU A 95 5.03 10.46 5.12
C LEU A 95 5.23 12.00 5.35
N TYR A 96 4.74 12.88 4.47
CA TYR A 96 4.83 14.36 4.66
C TYR A 96 3.92 14.91 5.79
N VAL A 97 3.94 16.22 6.10
CA VAL A 97 3.54 16.74 7.45
C VAL A 97 2.20 17.50 7.52
N GLY A 98 1.52 17.85 6.41
CA GLY A 98 0.20 18.52 6.47
C GLY A 98 -0.97 17.58 6.74
N TRP A 99 -0.80 16.75 7.75
CA TRP A 99 -1.52 15.51 7.99
C TRP A 99 -2.50 15.61 9.16
N GLY A 100 -2.37 16.69 9.94
CA GLY A 100 -3.27 17.06 11.01
C GLY A 100 -4.71 17.44 10.64
N PRO A 101 -5.10 17.80 9.38
CA PRO A 101 -6.47 18.20 9.07
C PRO A 101 -7.55 17.18 9.43
N TYR A 102 -7.22 15.89 9.47
CA TYR A 102 -8.17 14.80 9.75
C TYR A 102 -7.86 14.04 11.05
N MET A 103 -6.92 14.54 11.86
CA MET A 103 -6.51 13.87 13.11
C MET A 103 -7.47 14.11 14.28
N SER A 104 -8.40 15.08 14.14
CA SER A 104 -9.43 15.42 15.15
C SER A 104 -10.53 14.37 15.32
N MET A 105 -10.42 13.23 14.64
CA MET A 105 -11.42 12.18 14.69
C MET A 105 -11.57 11.62 16.10
N GLY A 106 -12.74 11.80 16.72
CA GLY A 106 -12.98 11.35 18.09
C GLY A 106 -12.49 12.29 19.19
N GLU A 107 -11.87 13.41 18.83
CA GLU A 107 -11.69 14.52 19.77
C GLU A 107 -13.02 15.28 19.98
N ASP A 108 -13.04 16.13 21.01
CA ASP A 108 -14.20 16.77 21.64
C ASP A 108 -15.37 17.16 20.70
N THR A 109 -16.60 17.03 21.22
CA THR A 109 -17.84 17.41 20.52
C THR A 109 -17.92 18.89 20.13
N ALA A 110 -17.07 19.75 20.71
CA ALA A 110 -16.91 21.15 20.37
C ALA A 110 -15.66 21.46 19.53
N GLY A 111 -14.71 20.52 19.43
CA GLY A 111 -13.44 20.72 18.72
C GLY A 111 -13.65 20.87 17.22
N TYR A 112 -13.21 22.00 16.66
CA TYR A 112 -13.13 22.19 15.21
C TYR A 112 -11.68 22.40 14.78
N ASN A 113 -11.30 21.79 13.66
CA ASN A 113 -9.98 21.97 13.05
C ASN A 113 -10.11 22.90 11.85
N SER A 114 -9.44 24.05 11.88
CA SER A 114 -9.45 25.03 10.79
C SER A 114 -8.49 24.71 9.65
N ARG A 115 -7.64 23.67 9.81
CA ARG A 115 -6.61 23.30 8.84
C ARG A 115 -7.23 22.71 7.57
N SER A 116 -6.80 23.24 6.43
CA SER A 116 -7.19 22.73 5.12
C SER A 116 -6.49 21.41 4.80
N GLY A 117 -7.27 20.41 4.43
CA GLY A 117 -6.82 19.10 4.00
C GLY A 117 -6.76 18.94 2.48
N VAL A 118 -5.90 18.02 2.04
CA VAL A 118 -5.68 17.70 0.61
C VAL A 118 -6.90 17.17 -0.14
N PHE A 119 -7.91 16.69 0.59
CA PHE A 119 -9.15 16.13 0.07
C PHE A 119 -10.35 17.02 0.38
N ASP A 120 -10.16 18.23 0.93
CA ASP A 120 -11.27 19.12 1.29
C ASP A 120 -12.10 19.55 0.08
N TRP A 121 -11.53 19.50 -1.14
CA TRP A 121 -12.27 19.69 -2.38
C TRP A 121 -13.36 18.62 -2.59
N ALA A 122 -13.20 17.41 -2.03
CA ALA A 122 -14.20 16.36 -2.06
C ALA A 122 -14.97 16.29 -0.74
N LEU A 123 -14.26 16.25 0.37
CA LEU A 123 -14.80 16.00 1.72
C LEU A 123 -15.38 17.23 2.40
N GLY A 124 -15.06 18.42 1.90
CA GLY A 124 -15.45 19.71 2.45
C GLY A 124 -14.49 20.17 3.54
N ARG A 125 -14.25 21.48 3.56
CA ARG A 125 -13.57 22.14 4.67
C ARG A 125 -14.47 22.12 5.88
N GLN A 126 -13.95 21.67 7.01
CA GLN A 126 -14.66 21.64 8.27
C GLN A 126 -15.08 23.06 8.70
N MET A 127 -16.37 23.25 8.99
CA MET A 127 -16.92 24.52 9.47
C MET A 127 -17.35 24.37 10.94
N GLN A 128 -17.35 25.49 11.68
CA GLN A 128 -17.70 25.52 13.10
C GLN A 128 -19.12 25.00 13.38
N ASN A 129 -20.05 25.24 12.45
CA ASN A 129 -21.46 24.84 12.56
C ASN A 129 -21.74 23.39 12.14
N TRP A 130 -20.74 22.61 11.72
CA TRP A 130 -20.96 21.22 11.33
C TRP A 130 -21.34 20.37 12.54
N SER A 131 -22.31 19.47 12.39
CA SER A 131 -22.63 18.50 13.43
C SER A 131 -21.47 17.52 13.65
N TYR A 132 -21.37 16.96 14.87
CA TYR A 132 -20.33 16.00 15.22
C TYR A 132 -20.25 14.80 14.25
N PRO A 133 -21.36 14.12 13.89
CA PRO A 133 -21.30 12.99 12.95
C PRO A 133 -20.74 13.37 11.57
N ARG A 134 -21.07 14.58 11.07
CA ARG A 134 -20.54 15.07 9.79
C ARG A 134 -19.02 15.23 9.84
N ARG A 135 -18.49 15.78 10.94
CA ARG A 135 -17.04 15.94 11.14
C ARG A 135 -16.34 14.58 11.25
N VAL A 136 -16.90 13.65 12.03
CA VAL A 136 -16.36 12.29 12.18
C VAL A 136 -16.28 11.58 10.83
N VAL A 137 -17.33 11.64 10.02
CA VAL A 137 -17.31 11.02 8.68
C VAL A 137 -16.27 11.67 7.77
N ARG A 138 -16.15 13.00 7.77
CA ARG A 138 -15.15 13.72 6.97
C ARG A 138 -13.74 13.32 7.40
N ASP A 139 -13.45 13.30 8.69
CA ASP A 139 -12.13 12.94 9.21
C ASP A 139 -11.82 11.46 8.96
N TYR A 140 -12.79 10.56 9.18
CA TYR A 140 -12.66 9.13 8.87
C TYR A 140 -12.25 8.92 7.41
N THR A 141 -13.00 9.54 6.51
CA THR A 141 -12.77 9.43 5.08
C THR A 141 -11.43 10.04 4.67
N GLY A 142 -11.11 11.23 5.19
CA GLY A 142 -9.85 11.91 4.92
C GLY A 142 -8.63 11.12 5.39
N MET A 143 -8.72 10.50 6.56
CA MET A 143 -7.69 9.59 7.07
C MET A 143 -7.55 8.32 6.21
N SER A 144 -8.66 7.70 5.81
CA SER A 144 -8.63 6.54 4.90
C SER A 144 -8.00 6.86 3.54
N LEU A 145 -8.37 7.97 2.91
CA LEU A 145 -7.78 8.41 1.64
C LEU A 145 -6.28 8.76 1.82
N ARG A 146 -5.90 9.32 2.97
CA ARG A 146 -4.50 9.55 3.33
C ARG A 146 -3.73 8.24 3.44
N GLY A 147 -4.28 7.22 4.08
CA GLY A 147 -3.64 5.90 4.14
C GLY A 147 -3.45 5.30 2.75
N LEU A 148 -4.39 5.52 1.83
CA LEU A 148 -4.27 5.09 0.43
C LEU A 148 -3.16 5.85 -0.31
N ILE A 149 -2.92 7.15 -0.05
CA ILE A 149 -1.77 7.89 -0.61
C ILE A 149 -0.46 7.15 -0.29
N TRP A 150 -0.31 6.67 0.94
CA TRP A 150 0.89 5.94 1.36
C TRP A 150 0.97 4.56 0.71
N THR A 151 -0.12 3.80 0.79
CA THR A 151 -0.05 2.36 0.57
C THR A 151 -0.34 1.94 -0.89
N THR A 152 -1.19 2.67 -1.61
CA THR A 152 -1.58 2.34 -2.99
C THR A 152 -0.42 2.35 -3.98
N PRO A 153 0.41 3.42 -4.07
CA PRO A 153 1.47 3.46 -5.08
C PRO A 153 2.52 2.35 -4.89
N GLN A 154 2.94 2.10 -3.65
CA GLN A 154 3.86 0.99 -3.36
C GLN A 154 3.19 -0.38 -3.55
N GLY A 155 1.93 -0.54 -3.12
CA GLY A 155 1.20 -1.79 -3.26
C GLY A 155 0.96 -2.19 -4.71
N TYR A 156 0.77 -1.21 -5.60
CA TYR A 156 0.67 -1.45 -7.04
C TYR A 156 1.97 -2.05 -7.60
N VAL A 157 3.13 -1.54 -7.19
CA VAL A 157 4.43 -2.11 -7.58
C VAL A 157 4.60 -3.51 -7.01
N LEU A 158 4.28 -3.72 -5.74
CA LEU A 158 4.38 -5.03 -5.09
C LEU A 158 3.47 -6.08 -5.76
N TYR A 159 2.27 -5.69 -6.19
CA TYR A 159 1.36 -6.54 -6.96
C TYR A 159 2.00 -7.03 -8.25
N HIS A 160 2.60 -6.13 -9.04
CA HIS A 160 3.29 -6.49 -10.29
C HIS A 160 4.58 -7.31 -10.07
N LEU A 161 5.15 -7.24 -8.87
CA LEU A 161 6.25 -8.12 -8.44
C LEU A 161 5.79 -9.49 -7.90
N GLY A 162 4.47 -9.76 -7.93
CA GLY A 162 3.89 -11.04 -7.48
C GLY A 162 3.76 -11.17 -5.96
N LEU A 163 3.76 -10.04 -5.23
CA LEU A 163 3.65 -10.02 -3.77
C LEU A 163 2.22 -9.79 -3.28
N GLY A 164 1.24 -9.71 -4.19
CA GLY A 164 -0.18 -9.56 -3.85
C GLY A 164 -0.67 -8.11 -3.86
N TRP A 165 -2.00 -7.96 -3.87
CA TRP A 165 -2.69 -6.66 -3.96
C TRP A 165 -3.01 -6.04 -2.60
N CYS A 166 -2.99 -6.82 -1.53
CA CYS A 166 -3.38 -6.40 -0.18
C CYS A 166 -2.70 -5.10 0.28
N PRO A 167 -1.38 -4.89 0.07
CA PRO A 167 -0.73 -3.65 0.45
C PRO A 167 -1.28 -2.42 -0.25
N SER A 168 -1.88 -2.55 -1.45
CA SER A 168 -2.41 -1.39 -2.17
C SER A 168 -3.71 -0.85 -1.55
N LEU A 169 -4.54 -1.76 -1.02
CA LEU A 169 -5.84 -1.41 -0.45
C LEU A 169 -5.78 -1.13 1.05
N SER A 170 -4.74 -1.61 1.75
CA SER A 170 -4.67 -1.54 3.22
C SER A 170 -4.72 -0.14 3.81
N GLY A 171 -4.40 0.88 3.00
CA GLY A 171 -4.51 2.30 3.33
C GLY A 171 -5.89 2.74 3.79
N SER A 172 -6.94 2.14 3.22
CA SER A 172 -8.32 2.53 3.46
C SER A 172 -8.76 2.33 4.92
N LEU A 173 -8.06 1.48 5.68
CA LEU A 173 -8.34 1.24 7.09
C LEU A 173 -7.72 2.28 8.03
N MET A 174 -6.94 3.23 7.52
CA MET A 174 -6.34 4.25 8.38
C MET A 174 -7.38 5.05 9.16
N GLY A 175 -8.53 5.37 8.55
CA GLY A 175 -9.66 6.00 9.25
C GLY A 175 -10.16 5.16 10.43
N LEU A 176 -10.36 3.85 10.22
CA LEU A 176 -10.79 2.92 11.28
C LEU A 176 -9.75 2.81 12.40
N VAL A 177 -8.47 2.69 12.05
CA VAL A 177 -7.39 2.57 13.03
C VAL A 177 -7.30 3.82 13.90
N TYR A 178 -7.44 5.00 13.30
CA TYR A 178 -7.43 6.27 14.06
C TYR A 178 -8.69 6.47 14.88
N PHE A 179 -9.85 6.08 14.35
CA PHE A 179 -11.09 6.06 15.12
C PHE A 179 -10.94 5.16 16.36
N ALA A 180 -10.51 3.91 16.19
CA ALA A 180 -10.33 2.98 17.30
C ALA A 180 -9.28 3.45 18.31
N GLY A 181 -8.17 4.03 17.83
CA GLY A 181 -7.09 4.53 18.69
C GLY A 181 -7.44 5.81 19.46
N ASN A 182 -8.37 6.62 18.97
CA ASN A 182 -8.80 7.85 19.65
C ASN A 182 -10.00 7.62 20.59
N TYR A 183 -10.84 6.61 20.35
CA TYR A 183 -11.97 6.24 21.22
C TYR A 183 -11.63 5.18 22.29
N GLY A 184 -10.38 4.74 22.36
CA GLY A 184 -9.93 3.75 23.34
C GLY A 184 -10.03 4.28 24.77
N ASN A 185 -10.71 3.55 25.66
CA ASN A 185 -10.72 3.88 27.09
C ASN A 185 -9.46 3.43 27.84
N THR A 186 -8.51 2.78 27.15
CA THR A 186 -7.26 2.34 27.77
C THR A 186 -6.27 3.50 27.88
N PRO A 187 -5.50 3.62 28.97
CA PRO A 187 -4.51 4.70 29.15
C PRO A 187 -3.39 4.66 28.09
N LEU A 188 -3.20 3.52 27.42
CA LEU A 188 -2.31 3.36 26.27
C LEU A 188 -2.89 3.95 24.98
N CYS A 189 -4.21 4.16 24.86
CA CYS A 189 -4.90 4.56 23.63
C CYS A 189 -5.89 5.71 23.79
N LYS A 190 -5.40 6.83 24.35
CA LYS A 190 -6.11 8.11 24.40
C LYS A 190 -5.36 9.24 23.68
N SER A 191 -4.85 8.98 22.48
CA SER A 191 -4.24 10.02 21.66
C SER A 191 -3.91 9.54 20.25
N ALA A 192 -3.69 10.52 19.35
CA ALA A 192 -3.12 10.30 18.03
C ALA A 192 -1.82 9.47 18.06
N ALA A 193 -1.09 9.46 19.17
CA ALA A 193 0.08 8.61 19.36
C ALA A 193 -0.23 7.11 19.30
N CYS A 194 -1.30 6.64 19.95
CA CYS A 194 -1.70 5.23 19.86
C CYS A 194 -2.16 4.91 18.44
N SER A 195 -2.94 5.80 17.82
CA SER A 195 -3.38 5.65 16.43
C SER A 195 -2.20 5.50 15.46
N GLU A 196 -1.14 6.30 15.61
CA GLU A 196 0.10 6.15 14.84
C GLU A 196 0.82 4.83 15.12
N TYR A 197 0.88 4.39 16.38
CA TYR A 197 1.46 3.09 16.75
C TYR A 197 0.70 1.92 16.11
N LEU A 198 -0.63 1.89 16.27
CA LEU A 198 -1.49 0.86 15.68
C LEU A 198 -1.43 0.87 14.15
N TRP A 199 -1.34 2.05 13.54
CA TRP A 199 -1.19 2.17 12.10
C TRP A 199 0.15 1.58 11.61
N GLY A 200 1.23 1.80 12.34
CA GLY A 200 2.53 1.17 12.03
C GLY A 200 2.47 -0.35 12.12
N ILE A 201 1.80 -0.90 13.15
CA ILE A 201 1.56 -2.34 13.27
C ILE A 201 0.80 -2.86 12.05
N TRP A 202 -0.30 -2.20 11.68
CA TRP A 202 -1.15 -2.60 10.57
C TRP A 202 -0.40 -2.62 9.24
N VAL A 203 0.30 -1.54 8.90
CA VAL A 203 1.05 -1.44 7.64
C VAL A 203 2.11 -2.53 7.55
N TRP A 204 2.86 -2.76 8.63
CA TRP A 204 3.89 -3.80 8.65
C TRP A 204 3.31 -5.20 8.58
N LEU A 205 2.18 -5.47 9.25
CA LEU A 205 1.47 -6.74 9.16
C LEU A 205 1.09 -7.07 7.72
N VAL A 206 0.50 -6.11 7.01
CA VAL A 206 0.11 -6.30 5.61
C VAL A 206 1.33 -6.49 4.71
N LEU A 207 2.36 -5.64 4.84
CA LEU A 207 3.57 -5.72 4.00
C LEU A 207 4.33 -7.03 4.19
N LEU A 208 4.54 -7.45 5.44
CA LEU A 208 5.25 -8.68 5.78
C LEU A 208 4.47 -9.91 5.33
N THR A 209 3.18 -9.98 5.64
CA THR A 209 2.33 -11.11 5.24
C THR A 209 2.31 -11.26 3.72
N SER A 210 2.15 -10.15 2.99
CA SER A 210 2.14 -10.14 1.52
C SER A 210 3.50 -10.53 0.94
N SER A 211 4.60 -10.02 1.51
CA SER A 211 5.96 -10.35 1.08
C SER A 211 6.30 -11.82 1.30
N LEU A 212 5.97 -12.37 2.47
CA LEU A 212 6.17 -13.78 2.80
C LEU A 212 5.32 -14.68 1.91
N TYR A 213 4.04 -14.34 1.73
CA TYR A 213 3.13 -15.08 0.86
C TYR A 213 3.63 -15.11 -0.60
N GLY A 214 4.07 -13.97 -1.13
CA GLY A 214 4.63 -13.87 -2.48
C GLY A 214 5.99 -14.58 -2.63
N ALA A 215 6.83 -14.59 -1.60
CA ALA A 215 8.08 -15.36 -1.60
C ALA A 215 7.83 -16.86 -1.67
N VAL A 216 6.93 -17.37 -0.83
CA VAL A 216 6.51 -18.79 -0.82
C VAL A 216 5.91 -19.18 -2.17
N THR A 217 5.00 -18.37 -2.70
CA THR A 217 4.29 -18.68 -3.96
C THR A 217 5.26 -18.73 -5.14
N ARG A 218 6.21 -17.78 -5.22
CA ARG A 218 7.24 -17.79 -6.28
C ARG A 218 8.15 -19.00 -6.17
N ALA A 219 8.66 -19.30 -4.98
CA ALA A 219 9.54 -20.44 -4.83
C ALA A 219 8.83 -21.76 -5.17
N ARG A 220 7.55 -21.92 -4.82
CA ARG A 220 6.74 -23.07 -5.25
C ARG A 220 6.62 -23.19 -6.76
N SER A 221 6.47 -22.07 -7.48
CA SER A 221 6.42 -22.08 -8.94
C SER A 221 7.74 -22.48 -9.60
N THR A 222 8.86 -22.27 -8.91
CA THR A 222 10.21 -22.60 -9.40
C THR A 222 10.62 -24.04 -9.10
N TYR A 223 10.03 -24.67 -8.08
CA TYR A 223 10.33 -26.04 -7.66
C TYR A 223 9.08 -26.95 -7.67
N PRO A 224 8.45 -27.18 -8.83
CA PRO A 224 7.24 -27.99 -8.92
C PRO A 224 7.47 -29.47 -8.52
N ASP A 225 8.70 -29.97 -8.68
CA ASP A 225 9.03 -31.40 -8.56
C ASP A 225 9.32 -31.87 -7.13
N VAL A 226 9.43 -30.96 -6.15
CA VAL A 226 9.90 -31.32 -4.80
C VAL A 226 8.85 -32.10 -4.01
N HIS A 227 7.55 -31.92 -4.27
CA HIS A 227 6.49 -32.72 -3.65
C HIS A 227 5.24 -32.87 -4.54
N PRO A 228 5.18 -33.89 -5.42
CA PRO A 228 4.00 -34.14 -6.25
C PRO A 228 2.74 -34.48 -5.43
N GLU A 229 2.88 -34.94 -4.18
CA GLU A 229 1.74 -35.24 -3.29
C GLU A 229 1.15 -33.99 -2.60
N SER A 230 1.85 -32.85 -2.61
CA SER A 230 1.32 -31.56 -2.12
C SER A 230 0.48 -30.82 -3.17
N SER A 231 0.36 -31.40 -4.37
CA SER A 231 -0.38 -30.90 -5.55
C SER A 231 -1.90 -30.84 -5.38
N GLY A 232 -2.45 -31.37 -4.27
CA GLY A 232 -3.87 -31.22 -3.93
C GLY A 232 -4.30 -29.78 -3.61
N VAL A 233 -3.35 -28.83 -3.56
CA VAL A 233 -3.68 -27.40 -3.60
C VAL A 233 -4.01 -27.04 -5.04
N PRO A 234 -5.25 -26.60 -5.35
CA PRO A 234 -5.63 -26.25 -6.70
C PRO A 234 -4.58 -25.31 -7.30
N GLN A 235 -4.15 -25.57 -8.54
CA GLN A 235 -3.42 -24.56 -9.31
C GLN A 235 -4.17 -23.23 -9.16
N PRO A 236 -3.46 -22.10 -8.98
CA PRO A 236 -4.09 -20.79 -8.83
C PRO A 236 -5.21 -20.68 -9.85
N SER A 237 -6.42 -20.49 -9.31
CA SER A 237 -7.70 -20.77 -9.93
C SER A 237 -7.85 -20.13 -11.30
N SER A 238 -8.76 -20.72 -12.09
CA SER A 238 -9.13 -20.39 -13.47
C SER A 238 -8.75 -18.97 -13.95
N LYS A 239 -8.23 -18.89 -15.19
CA LYS A 239 -7.91 -17.61 -15.88
C LYS A 239 -8.98 -16.52 -15.70
N LEU A 240 -10.24 -16.88 -15.49
CA LEU A 240 -11.38 -15.99 -15.27
C LEU A 240 -11.30 -15.22 -13.94
N GLU A 241 -11.03 -15.90 -12.81
CA GLU A 241 -10.91 -15.25 -11.49
C GLU A 241 -9.70 -14.30 -11.44
N SER A 242 -8.61 -14.69 -12.10
CA SER A 242 -7.43 -13.84 -12.32
C SER A 242 -7.76 -12.57 -13.11
N THR A 243 -8.61 -12.68 -14.14
CA THR A 243 -8.96 -11.55 -15.01
C THR A 243 -9.87 -10.54 -14.32
N PHE A 244 -10.93 -11.01 -13.64
CA PHE A 244 -11.84 -10.12 -12.92
C PHE A 244 -11.13 -9.37 -11.79
N SER A 245 -10.33 -10.07 -10.98
CA SER A 245 -9.55 -9.44 -9.91
C SER A 245 -8.58 -8.40 -10.47
N LYS A 246 -7.96 -8.65 -11.63
CA LYS A 246 -7.09 -7.69 -12.29
C LYS A 246 -7.86 -6.44 -12.75
N VAL A 247 -9.01 -6.60 -13.42
CA VAL A 247 -9.81 -5.47 -13.91
C VAL A 247 -10.26 -4.57 -12.75
N VAL A 248 -10.78 -5.16 -11.67
CA VAL A 248 -11.20 -4.42 -10.48
C VAL A 248 -10.02 -3.68 -9.85
N PHE A 249 -8.87 -4.34 -9.76
CA PHE A 249 -7.65 -3.74 -9.22
C PHE A 249 -7.17 -2.55 -10.06
N GLU A 250 -7.09 -2.70 -11.39
CA GLU A 250 -6.70 -1.61 -12.30
C GLU A 250 -7.70 -0.44 -12.25
N LEU A 251 -9.00 -0.74 -12.25
CA LEU A 251 -10.06 0.27 -12.11
C LEU A 251 -9.91 1.05 -10.80
N PHE A 252 -9.63 0.37 -9.70
CA PHE A 252 -9.35 1.02 -8.42
C PHE A 252 -8.19 2.02 -8.51
N HIS A 253 -7.05 1.62 -9.10
CA HIS A 253 -5.89 2.51 -9.23
C HIS A 253 -6.18 3.69 -10.16
N PHE A 254 -6.98 3.47 -11.20
CA PHE A 254 -7.43 4.54 -12.09
C PHE A 254 -8.29 5.56 -11.32
N VAL A 255 -9.34 5.10 -10.63
CA VAL A 255 -10.23 5.97 -9.85
C VAL A 255 -9.46 6.71 -8.75
N PHE A 256 -8.60 6.00 -8.02
CA PHE A 256 -7.78 6.64 -6.99
C PHE A 256 -6.77 7.62 -7.58
N GLY A 257 -6.19 7.31 -8.75
CA GLY A 257 -5.33 8.23 -9.48
C GLY A 257 -6.03 9.52 -9.89
N LEU A 258 -7.30 9.46 -10.32
CA LEU A 258 -8.11 10.65 -10.58
C LEU A 258 -8.32 11.47 -9.31
N ILE A 259 -8.65 10.84 -8.18
CA ILE A 259 -8.80 11.52 -6.89
C ILE A 259 -7.51 12.24 -6.50
N LEU A 260 -6.35 11.58 -6.63
CA LEU A 260 -5.06 12.19 -6.32
C LEU A 260 -4.69 13.33 -7.28
N GLY A 261 -4.97 13.18 -8.58
CA GLY A 261 -4.77 14.23 -9.57
C GLY A 261 -5.59 15.47 -9.23
N SER A 262 -6.89 15.30 -8.96
CA SER A 262 -7.77 16.36 -8.50
C SER A 262 -7.26 16.99 -7.20
N SER A 263 -6.90 16.19 -6.19
CA SER A 263 -6.33 16.70 -4.93
C SER A 263 -5.07 17.53 -5.15
N THR A 264 -4.20 17.15 -6.08
CA THR A 264 -2.99 17.90 -6.40
C THR A 264 -3.33 19.26 -7.01
N CYS A 265 -4.24 19.30 -7.99
CA CYS A 265 -4.68 20.55 -8.62
C CYS A 265 -5.36 21.49 -7.63
N TYR A 266 -6.32 20.98 -6.83
CA TYR A 266 -7.03 21.81 -5.86
C TYR A 266 -6.12 22.27 -4.72
N TYR A 267 -5.25 21.41 -4.20
CA TYR A 267 -4.38 21.78 -3.08
C TYR A 267 -3.34 22.85 -3.46
N ALA A 268 -2.97 22.95 -4.74
CA ALA A 268 -2.13 24.04 -5.24
C ALA A 268 -2.75 25.43 -4.96
N LEU A 269 -4.08 25.51 -5.10
CA LEU A 269 -4.88 26.73 -4.93
C LEU A 269 -5.18 27.08 -3.47
N VAL A 270 -4.94 26.16 -2.53
CA VAL A 270 -5.25 26.39 -1.11
C VAL A 270 -4.26 27.38 -0.52
N GLU A 271 -4.75 28.52 -0.02
CA GLU A 271 -3.95 29.45 0.76
C GLU A 271 -3.71 28.89 2.17
N GLN A 272 -2.44 28.86 2.60
CA GLN A 272 -2.03 28.48 3.95
C GLN A 272 -0.95 29.44 4.41
N GLU A 273 -1.07 29.93 5.65
CA GLU A 273 -0.06 30.78 6.29
C GLU A 273 1.26 30.02 6.48
N ASP A 274 1.21 28.73 6.80
CA ASP A 274 2.38 27.88 6.93
C ASP A 274 2.84 27.31 5.57
N TRP A 275 3.66 28.10 4.87
CA TRP A 275 4.25 27.76 3.58
C TRP A 275 5.09 26.48 3.61
N LYS A 276 5.75 26.17 4.74
CA LYS A 276 6.57 24.96 4.87
C LYS A 276 5.69 23.73 4.86
N ASN A 277 4.60 23.76 5.64
CA ASN A 277 3.62 22.70 5.68
C ASN A 277 2.90 22.53 4.34
N LYS A 278 2.52 23.63 3.68
CA LYS A 278 1.93 23.61 2.32
C LYS A 278 2.86 22.93 1.32
N GLY A 279 4.11 23.39 1.23
CA GLY A 279 5.09 22.85 0.28
C GLY A 279 5.39 21.37 0.50
N GLN A 280 5.54 20.94 1.76
CA GLN A 280 5.73 19.53 2.11
C GLN A 280 4.55 18.66 1.68
N THR A 281 3.33 19.10 1.96
CA THR A 281 2.12 18.35 1.64
C THR A 281 1.92 18.25 0.13
N PHE A 282 2.13 19.36 -0.58
CA PHE A 282 2.07 19.40 -2.02
C PHE A 282 3.12 18.48 -2.65
N PHE A 283 4.37 18.50 -2.17
CA PHE A 283 5.42 17.63 -2.68
C PHE A 283 5.09 16.15 -2.47
N GLY A 284 4.56 15.77 -1.29
CA GLY A 284 4.13 14.40 -1.01
C GLY A 284 2.99 13.94 -1.92
N LEU A 285 1.97 14.78 -2.12
CA LEU A 285 0.88 14.53 -3.06
C LEU A 285 1.40 14.34 -4.49
N PHE A 286 2.21 15.29 -4.96
CA PHE A 286 2.76 15.29 -6.31
C PHE A 286 3.62 14.05 -6.56
N THR A 287 4.46 13.68 -5.59
CA THR A 287 5.31 12.48 -5.70
C THR A 287 4.47 11.20 -5.70
N GLY A 288 3.46 11.11 -4.83
CA GLY A 288 2.54 9.96 -4.80
C GLY A 288 1.76 9.80 -6.10
N PHE A 289 1.23 10.91 -6.64
CA PHE A 289 0.55 10.94 -7.94
C PHE A 289 1.50 10.58 -9.08
N GLY A 290 2.65 11.24 -9.16
CA GLY A 290 3.66 11.01 -10.19
C GLY A 290 4.14 9.55 -10.22
N PHE A 291 4.32 8.92 -9.05
CA PHE A 291 4.69 7.52 -8.98
C PHE A 291 3.57 6.59 -9.45
N LEU A 292 2.33 6.83 -9.03
CA LEU A 292 1.18 6.03 -9.45
C LEU A 292 1.01 6.10 -10.99
N VAL A 293 1.10 7.29 -11.57
CA VAL A 293 1.02 7.51 -13.02
C VAL A 293 2.19 6.83 -13.74
N SER A 294 3.43 7.05 -13.27
CA SER A 294 4.63 6.46 -13.89
C SER A 294 4.57 4.93 -13.89
N THR A 295 4.14 4.33 -12.77
CA THR A 295 4.01 2.87 -12.66
C THR A 295 2.88 2.31 -13.53
N GLN A 296 1.77 3.03 -13.69
CA GLN A 296 0.72 2.67 -14.65
C GLN A 296 1.24 2.71 -16.10
N PHE A 297 1.94 3.77 -16.51
CA PHE A 297 2.53 3.86 -17.85
C PHE A 297 3.56 2.75 -18.11
N LEU A 298 4.43 2.47 -17.13
CA LEU A 298 5.38 1.35 -17.22
C LEU A 298 4.64 0.01 -17.38
N HIS A 299 3.56 -0.22 -16.63
CA HIS A 299 2.75 -1.43 -16.76
C HIS A 299 2.11 -1.56 -18.14
N LEU A 300 1.52 -0.49 -18.67
CA LEU A 300 0.96 -0.47 -20.03
C LEU A 300 2.02 -0.75 -21.10
N GLY A 301 3.21 -0.15 -20.97
CA GLY A 301 4.35 -0.41 -21.85
C GLY A 301 4.80 -1.88 -21.81
N MET A 302 4.87 -2.48 -20.61
CA MET A 302 5.19 -3.91 -20.46
C MET A 302 4.12 -4.82 -21.07
N LEU A 303 2.84 -4.48 -20.94
CA LEU A 303 1.74 -5.24 -21.55
C LEU A 303 1.79 -5.18 -23.09
N LYS A 304 2.05 -4.00 -23.65
CA LYS A 304 2.23 -3.81 -25.09
C LYS A 304 3.37 -4.70 -25.62
N LYS A 305 4.55 -4.62 -24.99
CA LYS A 305 5.72 -5.43 -25.36
C LYS A 305 5.47 -6.93 -25.23
N LYS A 306 4.72 -7.36 -24.21
CA LYS A 306 4.33 -8.77 -24.04
C LYS A 306 3.41 -9.23 -25.18
N ARG A 307 2.44 -8.40 -25.58
CA ARG A 307 1.52 -8.69 -26.69
C ARG A 307 2.26 -8.80 -28.01
N GLU A 308 3.19 -7.89 -28.29
CA GLU A 308 4.04 -7.92 -29.49
C GLU A 308 4.86 -9.21 -29.56
N ARG A 309 5.49 -9.61 -28.45
CA ARG A 309 6.22 -10.89 -28.37
C ARG A 309 5.31 -12.09 -28.61
N SER A 310 4.12 -12.12 -28.02
CA SER A 310 3.16 -13.20 -28.23
C SER A 310 2.66 -13.27 -29.68
N ALA A 311 2.47 -12.13 -30.34
CA ALA A 311 2.10 -12.06 -31.75
C ALA A 311 3.21 -12.62 -32.66
N HIS A 312 4.48 -12.30 -32.36
CA HIS A 312 5.63 -12.87 -33.06
C HIS A 312 5.76 -14.39 -32.90
N VAL A 313 5.55 -14.90 -31.68
CA VAL A 313 5.66 -16.36 -31.38
C VAL A 313 4.55 -17.17 -32.06
N HIS A 314 3.35 -16.61 -32.21
CA HIS A 314 2.22 -17.31 -32.84
C HIS A 314 2.10 -17.09 -34.36
N GLY A 315 3.12 -16.49 -35.01
CA GLY A 315 3.09 -16.25 -36.45
C GLY A 315 1.96 -15.31 -36.91
N GLN A 316 1.34 -14.58 -35.99
CA GLN A 316 0.29 -13.60 -36.25
C GLN A 316 0.86 -12.18 -36.19
N ALA A 317 1.96 -11.93 -36.89
CA ALA A 317 2.33 -10.55 -37.18
C ALA A 317 1.31 -9.98 -38.19
N PRO A 318 0.72 -8.78 -37.95
CA PRO A 318 0.06 -8.06 -39.03
C PRO A 318 1.12 -7.75 -40.10
N VAL A 319 0.85 -8.18 -41.32
CA VAL A 319 1.78 -8.22 -42.47
C VAL A 319 2.02 -6.84 -43.10
N GLU A 320 1.72 -5.72 -42.43
CA GLU A 320 1.61 -4.44 -43.15
C GLU A 320 2.83 -3.51 -43.14
N ASP A 321 3.93 -3.77 -42.42
CA ASP A 321 5.12 -2.87 -42.47
C ASP A 321 6.47 -3.62 -42.42
N ALA A 322 6.62 -4.70 -43.21
CA ALA A 322 7.83 -5.52 -43.24
C ALA A 322 8.80 -5.21 -44.40
N GLU A 323 8.90 -3.96 -44.87
CA GLU A 323 9.82 -3.59 -45.96
C GLU A 323 10.96 -2.63 -45.60
N SER A 324 11.13 -2.21 -44.34
CA SER A 324 12.19 -1.21 -44.02
C SER A 324 12.99 -1.46 -42.74
N THR A 325 13.06 -2.68 -42.22
CA THR A 325 13.98 -2.99 -41.10
C THR A 325 14.71 -4.33 -41.24
N THR A 326 15.10 -4.68 -42.46
CA THR A 326 16.17 -5.66 -42.70
C THR A 326 17.52 -4.95 -42.66
N LEU A 327 18.16 -4.94 -41.49
CA LEU A 327 19.63 -4.92 -41.25
C LEU A 327 19.93 -4.31 -39.87
N LEU A 328 19.81 -5.11 -38.79
CA LEU A 328 20.58 -5.01 -37.51
C LEU A 328 19.97 -5.85 -36.36
N LEU A 329 19.48 -7.05 -36.64
CA LEU A 329 19.23 -8.04 -35.58
C LEU A 329 20.08 -9.28 -35.87
N SER A 330 21.36 -9.17 -35.49
CA SER A 330 22.11 -10.36 -35.12
C SER A 330 21.30 -11.08 -34.04
N PRO A 331 21.03 -12.39 -34.17
CA PRO A 331 20.34 -13.12 -33.12
C PRO A 331 21.25 -13.09 -31.89
N SER A 332 20.90 -12.29 -30.88
CA SER A 332 21.40 -12.57 -29.54
C SER A 332 21.03 -14.02 -29.26
N PRO A 333 22.00 -14.87 -28.90
CA PRO A 333 21.68 -16.24 -28.53
C PRO A 333 20.66 -16.13 -27.40
N VAL A 334 19.48 -16.69 -27.63
CA VAL A 334 18.58 -17.07 -26.55
C VAL A 334 19.32 -18.19 -25.82
N THR A 335 20.31 -17.82 -25.02
CA THR A 335 20.66 -18.61 -23.86
C THR A 335 19.40 -18.54 -23.01
N ASP A 336 18.55 -19.56 -23.14
CA ASP A 336 17.74 -20.06 -22.05
C ASP A 336 18.70 -20.44 -20.91
N GLU A 337 19.40 -19.44 -20.34
CA GLU A 337 19.87 -19.53 -18.98
C GLU A 337 18.59 -19.70 -18.19
N VAL A 338 18.24 -20.96 -17.95
CA VAL A 338 17.41 -21.36 -16.83
C VAL A 338 18.03 -20.65 -15.65
N VAL A 339 17.46 -19.51 -15.29
CA VAL A 339 17.93 -18.68 -14.18
C VAL A 339 17.86 -19.59 -12.99
N THR A 340 18.99 -20.21 -12.65
CA THR A 340 19.05 -21.16 -11.57
C THR A 340 18.82 -20.33 -10.32
N PRO A 341 17.68 -20.50 -9.64
CA PRO A 341 17.38 -19.73 -8.45
C PRO A 341 18.55 -19.80 -7.47
N HIS A 342 18.89 -18.66 -6.88
CA HIS A 342 20.00 -18.54 -5.93
C HIS A 342 19.88 -19.62 -4.84
N PRO A 343 20.95 -20.34 -4.48
CA PRO A 343 20.88 -21.49 -3.56
C PRO A 343 20.23 -21.17 -2.20
N THR A 344 20.28 -19.90 -1.77
CA THR A 344 19.61 -19.42 -0.56
C THR A 344 18.08 -19.40 -0.66
N SER A 345 17.50 -19.05 -1.82
CA SER A 345 16.05 -19.03 -1.99
C SER A 345 15.46 -20.44 -1.94
N ARG A 346 16.21 -21.43 -2.46
CA ARG A 346 15.88 -22.86 -2.33
C ARG A 346 15.79 -23.30 -0.87
N LYS A 347 16.82 -23.00 -0.07
CA LYS A 347 16.87 -23.41 1.34
C LYS A 347 15.77 -22.76 2.18
N ILE A 348 15.46 -21.49 1.92
CA ILE A 348 14.35 -20.79 2.59
C ILE A 348 13.03 -21.46 2.20
N TYR A 349 12.83 -21.76 0.92
CA TYR A 349 11.63 -22.44 0.45
C TYR A 349 11.46 -23.83 1.06
N GLU A 350 12.50 -24.66 1.02
CA GLU A 350 12.49 -25.99 1.64
C GLU A 350 12.21 -25.87 3.14
N PHE A 351 12.75 -24.86 3.82
CA PHE A 351 12.39 -24.60 5.22
C PHE A 351 10.89 -24.30 5.39
N PHE A 352 10.33 -23.37 4.61
CA PHE A 352 8.92 -22.99 4.73
C PHE A 352 7.97 -24.12 4.31
N GLU A 353 8.23 -24.82 3.21
CA GLU A 353 7.37 -25.90 2.74
C GLU A 353 7.37 -27.10 3.70
N ILE A 354 8.55 -27.47 4.23
CA ILE A 354 8.70 -28.64 5.10
C ILE A 354 8.25 -28.33 6.53
N ASN A 355 8.54 -27.12 7.02
CA ASN A 355 8.41 -26.76 8.44
C ASN A 355 7.28 -25.78 8.73
N VAL A 356 6.61 -25.18 7.75
CA VAL A 356 5.60 -24.15 8.02
C VAL A 356 4.26 -24.52 7.39
N GLU A 357 3.17 -24.34 8.15
CA GLU A 357 1.81 -24.50 7.63
C GLU A 357 1.45 -23.31 6.74
N LEU A 358 1.75 -23.43 5.45
CA LEU A 358 1.47 -22.40 4.44
C LEU A 358 -0.01 -22.02 4.33
N SER A 359 -0.91 -22.91 4.77
CA SER A 359 -2.35 -22.64 4.90
C SER A 359 -2.61 -21.42 5.79
N VAL A 360 -1.87 -21.26 6.88
CA VAL A 360 -2.05 -20.15 7.82
C VAL A 360 -1.74 -18.81 7.14
N PHE A 361 -0.64 -18.73 6.39
CA PHE A 361 -0.28 -17.51 5.65
C PHE A 361 -1.28 -17.20 4.53
N LYS A 362 -1.80 -18.22 3.85
CA LYS A 362 -2.87 -18.06 2.86
C LYS A 362 -4.13 -17.47 3.50
N TRP A 363 -4.57 -18.02 4.64
CA TRP A 363 -5.74 -17.54 5.37
C TRP A 363 -5.54 -16.13 5.90
N LEU A 364 -4.37 -15.84 6.48
CA LEU A 364 -4.03 -14.51 6.96
C LEU A 364 -4.02 -13.48 5.83
N HIS A 365 -3.37 -13.80 4.70
CA HIS A 365 -3.35 -12.93 3.52
C HIS A 365 -4.77 -12.70 2.95
N LEU A 366 -5.59 -13.75 2.88
CA LEU A 366 -6.99 -13.65 2.45
C LEU A 366 -7.80 -12.75 3.39
N LEU A 367 -7.67 -12.96 4.70
CA LEU A 367 -8.36 -12.15 5.72
C LEU A 367 -7.97 -10.68 5.59
N LEU A 368 -6.66 -10.38 5.55
CA LEU A 368 -6.16 -9.01 5.39
C LEU A 368 -6.65 -8.38 4.07
N GLY A 369 -6.70 -9.16 3.00
CA GLY A 369 -7.25 -8.74 1.71
C GLY A 369 -8.74 -8.37 1.82
N VAL A 370 -9.56 -9.27 2.35
CA VAL A 370 -11.00 -9.04 2.54
C VAL A 370 -11.26 -7.80 3.39
N VAL A 371 -10.56 -7.66 4.53
CA VAL A 371 -10.72 -6.50 5.41
C VAL A 371 -10.29 -5.20 4.70
N SER A 372 -9.18 -5.21 3.96
CA SER A 372 -8.71 -4.05 3.20
C SER A 372 -9.68 -3.67 2.09
N PHE A 373 -10.25 -4.66 1.39
CA PHE A 373 -11.24 -4.44 0.34
C PHE A 373 -12.54 -3.84 0.89
N LEU A 374 -13.07 -4.39 1.99
CA LEU A 374 -14.24 -3.84 2.68
C LEU A 374 -13.97 -2.41 3.19
N GLY A 375 -12.80 -2.17 3.77
CA GLY A 375 -12.34 -0.84 4.17
C GLY A 375 -12.35 0.16 3.01
N THR A 376 -11.92 -0.27 1.83
CA THR A 376 -11.91 0.54 0.61
C THR A 376 -13.31 0.86 0.12
N ILE A 377 -14.23 -0.11 0.13
CA ILE A 377 -15.65 0.14 -0.18
C ILE A 377 -16.22 1.19 0.76
N VAL A 378 -16.02 1.03 2.07
CA VAL A 378 -16.50 1.98 3.08
C VAL A 378 -15.91 3.37 2.84
N ALA A 379 -14.60 3.48 2.63
CA ALA A 379 -13.95 4.76 2.37
C ALA A 379 -14.52 5.46 1.12
N PHE A 380 -14.77 4.73 0.03
CA PHE A 380 -15.37 5.31 -1.18
C PHE A 380 -16.83 5.73 -0.99
N VAL A 381 -17.64 4.90 -0.32
CA VAL A 381 -19.04 5.25 -0.02
C VAL A 381 -19.10 6.53 0.82
N LEU A 382 -18.24 6.64 1.85
CA LEU A 382 -18.18 7.85 2.67
C LEU A 382 -17.60 9.06 1.90
N THR A 383 -16.68 8.83 0.96
CA THR A 383 -16.19 9.88 0.04
C THR A 383 -17.31 10.41 -0.84
N ILE A 384 -18.13 9.54 -1.42
CA ILE A 384 -19.28 9.92 -2.23
C ILE A 384 -20.31 10.66 -1.37
N MET A 385 -20.62 10.14 -0.18
CA MET A 385 -21.58 10.77 0.73
C MET A 385 -21.13 12.18 1.13
N THR A 386 -19.87 12.36 1.50
CA THR A 386 -19.30 13.67 1.84
C THR A 386 -19.25 14.59 0.61
N LEU A 387 -18.93 14.08 -0.57
CA LEU A 387 -19.01 14.85 -1.81
C LEU A 387 -20.43 15.38 -2.04
N VAL A 388 -21.45 14.52 -1.95
CA VAL A 388 -22.87 14.89 -2.12
C VAL A 388 -23.30 15.93 -1.09
N TRP A 389 -22.96 15.74 0.19
CA TRP A 389 -23.24 16.73 1.24
C TRP A 389 -22.67 18.11 0.95
N ASN A 390 -21.63 18.17 0.15
CA ASN A 390 -20.92 19.40 -0.10
C ASN A 390 -21.12 20.01 -1.49
N ILE A 391 -21.78 19.30 -2.41
CA ILE A 391 -22.23 19.89 -3.69
C ILE A 391 -23.15 21.10 -3.41
N HIS A 392 -23.89 21.05 -2.32
CA HIS A 392 -24.83 22.09 -1.91
C HIS A 392 -24.24 23.17 -1.00
N THR A 393 -23.04 22.99 -0.45
CA THR A 393 -22.40 24.07 0.31
C THR A 393 -21.68 25.01 -0.66
N PRO A 394 -21.95 26.33 -0.63
CA PRO A 394 -21.23 27.30 -1.44
C PRO A 394 -19.76 27.33 -0.98
N ARG A 395 -18.90 26.53 -1.62
CA ARG A 395 -17.49 26.39 -1.25
C ARG A 395 -16.61 27.54 -1.75
N PHE A 396 -17.13 28.32 -2.70
CA PHE A 396 -16.40 29.38 -3.39
C PHE A 396 -17.28 30.60 -3.73
N LEU A 397 -18.52 30.63 -3.25
CA LEU A 397 -19.56 31.56 -3.74
C LEU A 397 -19.70 32.85 -2.93
N GLU A 398 -19.09 32.94 -1.74
CA GLU A 398 -19.20 34.16 -0.93
C GLU A 398 -18.29 35.30 -1.42
N ASP A 399 -17.28 35.03 -2.26
CA ASP A 399 -16.40 36.05 -2.89
C ASP A 399 -16.40 36.04 -4.44
N THR A 400 -17.31 35.31 -5.10
CA THR A 400 -17.39 35.28 -6.58
C THR A 400 -17.84 36.59 -7.22
N ALA A 401 -18.11 37.65 -6.46
CA ALA A 401 -18.21 38.98 -7.05
C ALA A 401 -16.87 39.45 -7.66
N ASP A 402 -15.72 38.93 -7.20
CA ASP A 402 -14.40 39.39 -7.66
C ASP A 402 -13.63 38.40 -8.56
N ILE A 403 -13.97 37.11 -8.56
CA ILE A 403 -13.22 36.10 -9.36
C ILE A 403 -13.50 36.20 -10.88
N CYS A 404 -14.62 36.82 -11.29
CA CYS A 404 -14.85 37.14 -12.70
C CYS A 404 -14.11 38.40 -13.19
N ASN A 405 -13.39 39.12 -12.31
CA ASN A 405 -12.57 40.28 -12.66
C ASN A 405 -11.07 39.97 -12.79
N CYS A 406 -10.67 38.69 -12.86
CA CYS A 406 -9.32 38.32 -13.27
C CYS A 406 -9.12 38.54 -14.78
N THR A 407 -9.15 39.80 -15.23
CA THR A 407 -8.41 40.22 -16.42
C THR A 407 -6.94 39.91 -16.18
N PHE A 408 -6.39 39.03 -17.01
CA PHE A 408 -4.95 38.88 -17.24
C PHE A 408 -4.38 40.24 -17.68
N SER A 409 -4.01 41.09 -16.74
CA SER A 409 -3.18 42.28 -16.98
C SER A 409 -2.00 42.21 -16.03
N GLY A 410 -0.89 41.65 -16.50
CA GLY A 410 0.35 41.58 -15.72
C GLY A 410 1.31 40.46 -16.14
N ILE A 411 1.71 40.43 -17.41
CA ILE A 411 3.07 40.06 -17.82
C ILE A 411 3.58 41.20 -18.69
#